data_AF-A0A6I6AC57-F1
#
_entry.id   AF-A0A6I6AC57-F1
#
_cell.length_a   1.000
_cell.length_b   1.000
_cell.length_c   1.000
_cell.angle_alpha   90.00
_cell.angle_beta   90.00
_cell.angle_gamma   90.00
#
_symmetry.space_group_name_H-M   'P 1'
#
loop_
_entity.id
_entity.type
_entity.pdbx_description
1 polymer ?
#
loop_
_entity_poly.entity_id
_entity_poly.type
_entity_poly.pdbx_seq_one_letter_code
_entity_poly.pdbx_strand_id
1 'polypeptide(L)'
;MVCSTTVQGTTIPTEARTIRSTRSTRSATPTGGIIDNLSGQNLFDWSLQLNAKPAKKVSLVSAFHWFEKATSNDYLYNVAGAPVGTLGGSRDIGQELDLIAIYKFNPNFNIQAGYSWFWYGDFVGTNIPPRNTATQFYVQTTLRF
;
A
#
# COMPACT_ATOMS: atom_id res chain seq x y z
N MET A 1 -14.65 -6.92 12.74
CA MET A 1 -13.62 -6.76 13.78
C MET A 1 -12.29 -6.55 13.08
N VAL A 2 -11.77 -5.33 13.07
CA VAL A 2 -10.47 -4.97 12.47
C VAL A 2 -9.41 -5.24 13.53
N CYS A 3 -8.48 -6.17 13.29
CA CYS A 3 -7.30 -6.34 14.13
C CYS A 3 -6.10 -5.82 13.33
N SER A 4 -5.71 -4.57 13.57
CA SER A 4 -4.50 -3.96 13.03
C SER A 4 -3.56 -3.75 14.22
N THR A 5 -2.41 -4.42 14.22
CA THR A 5 -1.37 -4.21 15.22
C THR A 5 -0.36 -3.21 14.66
N THR A 6 -0.38 -1.98 15.18
CA THR A 6 0.63 -0.96 14.86
C THR A 6 1.77 -1.06 15.85
N VAL A 7 2.99 -1.33 15.38
CA VAL A 7 4.21 -1.22 16.21
C VAL A 7 4.85 0.14 15.91
N GLN A 8 4.86 1.05 16.90
CA GLN A 8 5.48 2.37 16.81
C GLN A 8 6.95 2.29 17.23
N GLY A 9 7.86 2.58 16.29
CA GLY A 9 9.31 2.63 16.52
C GLY A 9 9.79 4.03 16.98
N THR A 10 10.86 4.01 17.79
CA THR A 10 11.52 5.06 18.57
C THR A 10 11.77 6.40 17.86
N THR A 11 11.60 7.50 18.58
CA THR A 11 11.89 8.89 18.13
C THR A 11 13.39 9.20 18.12
N ILE A 12 13.92 9.68 16.98
CA ILE A 12 15.24 10.31 16.83
C ILE A 12 15.01 11.80 16.45
N PRO A 13 15.64 12.80 17.10
CA PRO A 13 15.44 14.22 16.79
C PRO A 13 16.28 14.59 15.55
N THR A 14 15.94 15.51 14.62
CA THR A 14 15.02 16.64 14.52
C THR A 14 14.54 16.68 13.06
N GLU A 15 13.34 17.24 12.81
CA GLU A 15 12.45 17.04 11.64
C GLU A 15 11.58 15.78 11.77
N ALA A 16 10.28 16.00 11.95
CA ALA A 16 9.29 14.99 12.28
C ALA A 16 9.30 13.80 11.30
N ARG A 17 10.02 12.74 11.67
CA ARG A 17 10.01 11.43 11.01
C ARG A 17 9.18 10.49 11.86
N THR A 18 8.12 9.94 11.27
CA THR A 18 7.31 8.91 11.92
C THR A 18 7.41 7.65 11.08
N ILE A 19 7.88 6.57 11.73
CA ILE A 19 7.94 5.23 11.16
C ILE A 19 6.77 4.43 11.72
N ARG A 20 5.97 3.81 10.86
CA ARG A 20 4.87 2.93 11.25
C ARG A 20 5.07 1.57 10.60
N SER A 21 4.98 0.51 11.41
CA SER A 21 4.86 -0.86 10.91
C SER A 21 3.47 -1.39 11.22
N THR A 22 2.84 -2.07 10.26
CA THR A 22 1.47 -2.58 10.41
C THR A 22 1.34 -3.93 9.73
N ARG A 23 0.53 -4.82 10.32
CA ARG A 23 0.02 -6.04 9.70
C ARG A 23 -1.51 -5.96 9.63
N SER A 24 -2.09 -6.20 8.45
CA SER A 24 -3.54 -6.26 8.26
C SER A 24 -3.99 -7.58 7.63
N THR A 25 -5.18 -8.06 8.01
CA THR A 25 -5.86 -9.24 7.45
C THR A 25 -7.08 -8.88 6.59
N ARG A 26 -7.37 -7.59 6.40
CA ARG A 26 -8.37 -7.06 5.45
C ARG A 26 -7.89 -5.71 4.91
N SER A 27 -7.75 -5.57 3.59
CA SER A 27 -7.50 -4.27 2.96
C SER A 27 -8.82 -3.66 2.49
N ALA A 28 -9.31 -2.70 3.26
CA ALA A 28 -10.19 -1.62 2.82
C ALA A 28 -9.94 -0.48 3.81
N THR A 29 -9.27 0.60 3.36
CA THR A 29 -8.75 1.79 4.10
C THR A 29 -7.54 1.59 5.04
N PRO A 30 -6.77 2.65 5.38
CA PRO A 30 -6.16 3.74 4.60
C PRO A 30 -4.66 3.47 4.29
N THR A 31 -4.20 2.24 4.51
CA THR A 31 -2.82 1.77 4.28
C THR A 31 -2.79 0.58 3.32
N GLY A 32 -3.81 0.39 2.50
CA GLY A 32 -3.68 -0.49 1.34
C GLY A 32 -2.78 0.19 0.32
N GLY A 33 -2.01 -0.59 -0.44
CA GLY A 33 -1.22 -0.07 -1.55
C GLY A 33 -2.07 0.83 -2.45
N ILE A 34 -1.50 1.92 -2.95
CA ILE A 34 -2.22 2.92 -3.76
C ILE A 34 -2.84 2.27 -5.00
N ILE A 35 -2.23 1.21 -5.53
CA ILE A 35 -2.72 0.49 -6.72
C ILE A 35 -4.06 -0.22 -6.46
N ASP A 36 -4.39 -0.55 -5.21
CA ASP A 36 -5.71 -1.05 -4.76
C ASP A 36 -6.33 -2.14 -5.65
N ASN A 37 -5.57 -3.20 -5.94
CA ASN A 37 -6.00 -4.26 -6.87
C ASN A 37 -6.43 -5.57 -6.19
N LEU A 38 -6.28 -5.68 -4.87
CA LEU A 38 -6.47 -6.91 -4.10
C LEU A 38 -7.61 -6.76 -3.09
N SER A 39 -8.46 -7.78 -2.97
CA SER A 39 -9.46 -7.84 -1.90
C SER A 39 -8.83 -8.38 -0.62
N GLY A 40 -9.32 -7.93 0.53
CA GLY A 40 -8.89 -8.41 1.86
C GLY A 40 -9.21 -9.87 2.18
N GLN A 41 -9.70 -10.67 1.24
CA GLN A 41 -9.97 -12.09 1.44
C GLN A 41 -8.69 -12.90 1.22
N ASN A 42 -8.39 -13.81 2.16
CA ASN A 42 -7.18 -14.63 2.14
C ASN A 42 -5.88 -13.80 1.91
N LEU A 43 -5.78 -12.62 2.54
CA LEU A 43 -4.67 -11.69 2.32
C LEU A 43 -4.05 -11.23 3.65
N PHE A 44 -2.72 -11.30 3.72
CA PHE A 44 -1.91 -10.54 4.65
C PHE A 44 -1.21 -9.40 3.91
N ASP A 45 -1.25 -8.22 4.51
CA ASP A 45 -0.48 -7.05 4.10
C ASP A 45 0.41 -6.64 5.27
N TRP A 46 1.72 -6.76 5.06
CA TRP A 46 2.73 -6.20 5.95
C TRP A 46 3.22 -4.90 5.36
N SER A 47 3.25 -3.84 6.15
CA SER A 47 3.70 -2.55 5.66
C SER A 47 4.68 -1.84 6.57
N LEU A 48 5.54 -1.06 5.93
CA LEU A 48 6.42 -0.09 6.56
C LEU A 48 6.19 1.27 5.92
N GLN A 49 5.76 2.25 6.73
CA GLN A 49 5.52 3.61 6.26
C GLN A 49 6.45 4.61 6.92
N LEU A 50 7.01 5.50 6.10
CA LEU A 50 7.78 6.66 6.51
C LEU A 50 7.02 7.93 6.15
N ASN A 51 6.98 8.86 7.09
CA ASN A 51 6.43 10.19 6.89
C ASN A 51 7.52 11.21 7.15
N ALA A 52 7.66 12.20 6.27
CA ALA A 52 8.61 13.30 6.40
C ALA A 52 7.96 14.65 6.07
N LYS A 53 8.45 15.71 6.70
CA LYS A 53 8.03 17.10 6.45
C LYS A 53 9.27 17.98 6.25
N PRO A 54 9.92 17.89 5.08
CA PRO A 54 11.17 18.61 4.83
C PRO A 54 10.98 20.14 4.75
N ALA A 55 9.75 20.61 4.56
CA ALA A 55 9.42 22.03 4.60
C ALA A 55 8.00 22.24 5.13
N LYS A 56 7.70 23.45 5.62
CA LYS A 56 6.37 23.81 6.20
C LYS A 56 5.19 23.49 5.27
N LYS A 57 5.39 23.60 3.95
CA LYS A 57 4.36 23.38 2.92
C LYS A 57 4.43 21.98 2.28
N VAL A 58 5.43 21.17 2.60
CA VAL A 58 5.68 19.88 1.92
C VAL A 58 5.54 18.74 2.93
N SER A 59 4.68 17.77 2.60
CA SER A 59 4.65 16.47 3.27
C SER A 59 5.02 15.39 2.26
N LEU A 60 5.89 14.47 2.67
CA LEU A 60 6.24 13.27 1.92
C LEU A 60 5.80 12.04 2.72
N VAL A 61 5.18 11.08 2.03
CA VAL A 61 4.85 9.77 2.58
C VAL A 61 5.42 8.73 1.65
N SER A 62 6.11 7.75 2.19
CA SER A 62 6.46 6.53 1.46
C SER A 62 5.97 5.32 2.23
N ALA A 63 5.39 4.35 1.56
CA ALA A 63 5.00 3.08 2.16
C ALA A 63 5.53 1.92 1.32
N PHE A 64 6.03 0.89 1.98
CA PHE A 64 6.40 -0.36 1.35
C PHE A 64 5.51 -1.47 1.89
N HIS A 65 4.93 -2.25 0.99
CA HIS A 65 4.00 -3.33 1.29
C HIS A 65 4.56 -4.68 0.83
N TRP A 66 4.32 -5.71 1.63
CA TRP A 66 4.51 -7.12 1.26
C TRP A 66 3.17 -7.83 1.36
N PHE A 67 2.68 -8.30 0.22
CA PHE A 67 1.40 -8.99 0.10
C PHE A 67 1.61 -10.49 0.06
N GLU A 68 0.94 -11.19 0.98
CA GLU A 68 0.94 -12.65 1.01
C GLU A 68 -0.48 -13.20 1.11
N LYS A 69 -0.73 -14.38 0.55
CA LYS A 69 -1.96 -15.12 0.86
C LYS A 69 -1.95 -15.52 2.34
N ALA A 70 -3.09 -15.47 3.02
CA ALA A 70 -3.18 -15.91 4.41
C ALA A 70 -2.99 -17.44 4.54
N THR A 71 -3.46 -18.19 3.54
CA THR A 71 -3.25 -19.63 3.36
C THR A 71 -3.05 -19.94 1.87
N SER A 72 -2.25 -20.97 1.56
CA SER A 72 -2.13 -21.49 0.20
C SER A 72 -3.40 -22.24 -0.24
N ASN A 73 -4.20 -22.75 0.70
CA ASN A 73 -5.34 -23.64 0.43
C ASN A 73 -6.63 -22.92 -0.03
N ASP A 74 -6.53 -21.65 -0.44
CA ASP A 74 -7.64 -20.84 -0.96
C ASP A 74 -7.13 -19.94 -2.10
N TYR A 75 -8.02 -19.31 -2.86
CA TYR A 75 -7.68 -18.41 -3.97
C TYR A 75 -7.15 -17.05 -3.48
N LEU A 76 -6.54 -16.30 -4.40
CA LEU A 76 -6.44 -14.84 -4.27
C LEU A 76 -7.73 -14.23 -4.83
N TYR A 77 -8.16 -13.08 -4.31
CA TYR A 77 -9.39 -12.42 -4.75
C TYR A 77 -9.11 -11.00 -5.24
N ASN A 78 -9.71 -10.62 -6.38
CA ASN A 78 -9.66 -9.23 -6.86
C ASN A 78 -10.61 -8.33 -6.05
N VAL A 79 -10.56 -7.02 -6.28
CA VAL A 79 -11.41 -6.04 -5.58
C VAL A 79 -12.93 -6.31 -5.67
N ALA A 80 -13.40 -6.98 -6.72
CA ALA A 80 -14.80 -7.39 -6.87
C ALA A 80 -15.15 -8.67 -6.11
N GLY A 81 -14.18 -9.28 -5.42
CA GLY A 81 -14.33 -10.53 -4.69
C GLY A 81 -14.32 -11.78 -5.56
N ALA A 82 -13.94 -11.68 -6.84
CA ALA A 82 -13.81 -12.83 -7.73
C ALA A 82 -12.44 -13.51 -7.54
N PRO A 83 -12.37 -14.85 -7.59
CA PRO A 83 -11.11 -15.58 -7.48
C PRO A 83 -10.19 -15.26 -8.67
N VAL A 84 -8.89 -15.19 -8.40
CA VAL A 84 -7.83 -14.86 -9.35
C VAL A 84 -6.75 -15.94 -9.31
N GLY A 85 -6.36 -16.41 -10.48
CA GLY A 85 -5.38 -17.48 -10.64
C GLY A 85 -5.95 -18.84 -10.25
N THR A 86 -5.10 -19.73 -9.78
CA THR A 86 -5.45 -21.11 -9.40
C THR A 86 -5.52 -21.29 -7.89
N LEU A 87 -6.23 -22.35 -7.47
CA LEU A 87 -6.22 -22.80 -6.08
C LEU A 87 -4.84 -23.36 -5.74
N GLY A 88 -4.34 -23.12 -4.52
CA GLY A 88 -3.00 -23.54 -4.15
C GLY A 88 -1.93 -22.51 -4.50
N GLY A 89 -0.72 -22.98 -4.80
CA GLY A 89 0.41 -22.15 -5.23
C GLY A 89 1.14 -21.42 -4.10
N SER A 90 2.10 -20.59 -4.50
CA SER A 90 2.89 -19.77 -3.57
C SER A 90 1.99 -18.82 -2.76
N ARG A 91 2.41 -18.49 -1.55
CA ARG A 91 1.77 -17.43 -0.76
C ARG A 91 2.28 -16.04 -1.14
N ASP A 92 3.42 -15.92 -1.79
CA ASP A 92 4.00 -14.63 -2.18
C ASP A 92 3.24 -14.00 -3.36
N ILE A 93 2.47 -12.95 -3.09
CA ILE A 93 1.70 -12.23 -4.12
C ILE A 93 2.56 -11.16 -4.78
N GLY A 94 3.40 -10.48 -3.99
CA GLY A 94 4.27 -9.42 -4.46
C GLY A 94 4.48 -8.31 -3.45
N GLN A 95 5.14 -7.26 -3.92
CA GLN A 95 5.57 -6.12 -3.11
C GLN A 95 5.17 -4.82 -3.79
N GLU A 96 4.84 -3.80 -3.00
CA GLU A 96 4.46 -2.48 -3.52
C GLU A 96 5.26 -1.37 -2.83
N LEU A 97 5.76 -0.43 -3.61
CA LEU A 97 6.31 0.83 -3.12
C LEU A 97 5.39 1.96 -3.54
N ASP A 98 4.94 2.70 -2.55
CA ASP A 98 4.12 3.89 -2.70
C ASP A 98 4.89 5.14 -2.31
N LEU A 99 4.87 6.16 -3.16
CA LEU A 99 5.40 7.48 -2.89
C LEU A 99 4.30 8.52 -3.06
N ILE A 100 4.12 9.37 -2.06
CA ILE A 100 3.15 10.47 -2.07
C ILE A 100 3.88 11.77 -1.69
N ALA A 101 3.70 12.80 -2.52
CA ALA A 101 4.09 14.16 -2.22
C ALA A 101 2.86 15.06 -2.11
N ILE A 102 2.78 15.86 -1.05
CA ILE A 102 1.71 16.83 -0.83
C ILE A 102 2.32 18.21 -0.69
N TYR A 103 1.85 19.15 -1.52
CA TYR A 103 2.19 20.56 -1.43
C TYR A 103 0.97 21.39 -1.02
N LYS A 104 1.08 22.06 0.13
CA LYS A 104 0.07 22.96 0.67
C LYS A 104 0.30 24.37 0.15
N PHE A 105 -0.45 24.77 -0.87
CA PHE A 105 -0.39 26.14 -1.41
C PHE A 105 -0.86 27.15 -0.36
N ASN A 106 -2.05 26.93 0.20
CA ASN A 106 -2.68 27.73 1.26
C ASN A 106 -3.63 26.83 2.11
N PRO A 107 -4.28 27.35 3.18
CA PRO A 107 -5.18 26.54 4.02
C PRO A 107 -6.37 25.92 3.28
N ASN A 108 -6.79 26.53 2.17
CA ASN A 108 -7.95 26.14 1.37
C ASN A 108 -7.59 25.26 0.17
N PHE A 109 -6.33 25.22 -0.25
CA PHE A 109 -5.89 24.56 -1.48
C PHE A 109 -4.59 23.78 -1.31
N ASN A 110 -4.61 22.51 -1.70
CA ASN A 110 -3.42 21.66 -1.78
C ASN A 110 -3.42 20.78 -3.03
N ILE A 111 -2.22 20.39 -3.44
CA ILE A 111 -1.97 19.43 -4.52
C ILE A 111 -1.26 18.22 -3.92
N GLN A 112 -1.68 17.04 -4.33
CA GLN A 112 -1.08 15.75 -4.01
C GLN A 112 -0.71 15.06 -5.31
N ALA A 113 0.48 14.46 -5.36
CA ALA A 113 0.87 13.54 -6.40
C ALA A 113 1.28 12.22 -5.75
N GLY A 114 0.94 11.11 -6.40
CA GLY A 114 1.36 9.78 -5.97
C GLY A 114 1.92 8.96 -7.12
N TYR A 115 2.92 8.14 -6.83
CA TYR A 115 3.48 7.19 -7.78
C TYR A 115 3.80 5.87 -7.09
N SER A 116 3.40 4.78 -7.73
CA SER A 116 3.43 3.44 -7.14
C SER A 116 3.97 2.42 -8.12
N TRP A 117 4.67 1.43 -7.58
CA TRP A 117 5.18 0.27 -8.30
C TRP A 117 4.77 -1.00 -7.58
N PHE A 118 4.26 -1.98 -8.32
CA PHE A 118 3.97 -3.32 -7.84
C PHE A 118 4.85 -4.35 -8.55
N TRP A 119 5.69 -5.02 -7.79
CA TRP A 119 6.47 -6.16 -8.26
C TRP A 119 5.75 -7.45 -7.92
N TYR A 120 5.39 -8.20 -8.96
CA TYR A 120 4.68 -9.45 -8.83
C TYR A 120 5.58 -10.56 -8.27
N GLY A 121 5.08 -11.25 -7.24
CA GLY A 121 5.72 -12.39 -6.61
C GLY A 121 5.37 -13.72 -7.29
N ASP A 122 5.86 -14.80 -6.69
CA ASP A 122 5.78 -16.15 -7.27
C ASP A 122 4.35 -16.61 -7.55
N PHE A 123 3.37 -16.23 -6.72
CA PHE A 123 1.97 -16.61 -6.93
C PHE A 123 1.47 -16.09 -8.28
N VAL A 124 1.77 -14.85 -8.62
CA VAL A 124 1.34 -14.24 -9.88
C VAL A 124 2.15 -14.80 -11.05
N GLY A 125 3.46 -15.00 -10.88
CA GLY A 125 4.32 -15.55 -11.93
C GLY A 125 3.97 -16.98 -12.34
N THR A 126 3.37 -17.78 -11.44
CA THR A 126 3.05 -19.20 -11.68
C THR A 126 1.57 -19.47 -11.93
N ASN A 127 0.66 -18.71 -11.29
CA ASN A 127 -0.77 -19.03 -11.27
C ASN A 127 -1.64 -18.06 -12.08
N ILE A 128 -1.04 -17.03 -12.66
CA ILE A 128 -1.71 -16.02 -13.47
C ILE A 128 -0.89 -15.86 -14.76
N PRO A 129 -1.51 -15.55 -15.92
CA PRO A 129 -0.76 -15.24 -17.13
C PRO A 129 0.34 -14.21 -16.86
N PRO A 130 1.56 -14.40 -17.40
CA PRO A 130 2.70 -13.54 -17.10
C PRO A 130 2.34 -12.05 -17.23
N ARG A 131 2.72 -11.26 -16.23
CA ARG A 131 2.54 -9.81 -16.22
C ARG A 131 3.83 -9.12 -15.84
N ASN A 132 4.09 -7.99 -16.48
CA ASN A 132 5.18 -7.09 -16.10
C ASN A 132 4.80 -6.31 -14.84
N THR A 133 5.77 -5.69 -14.17
CA THR A 133 5.56 -4.75 -13.06
C THR A 133 4.43 -3.77 -13.37
N ALA A 134 3.48 -3.61 -12.44
CA ALA A 134 2.43 -2.62 -12.56
C ALA A 134 2.90 -1.28 -11.97
N THR A 135 2.52 -0.17 -12.61
CA THR A 135 2.83 1.17 -12.14
C THR A 135 1.60 2.06 -12.21
N GLN A 136 1.40 2.92 -11.23
CA GLN A 136 0.28 3.86 -11.21
C GLN A 136 0.76 5.24 -10.77
N PHE A 137 0.40 6.26 -11.54
CA PHE A 137 0.65 7.66 -11.23
C PHE A 137 -0.67 8.41 -11.13
N TYR A 138 -0.79 9.30 -10.15
CA TYR A 138 -1.94 10.20 -10.05
C TYR A 138 -1.54 11.60 -9.55
N VAL A 139 -2.39 12.56 -9.87
CA VAL A 139 -2.37 13.91 -9.29
C VAL A 139 -3.79 14.25 -8.83
N GLN A 140 -3.90 14.77 -7.61
CA GLN A 140 -5.16 15.18 -7.01
C GLN A 140 -5.03 16.61 -6.46
N THR A 141 -6.08 17.40 -6.62
CA THR A 141 -6.20 18.72 -5.99
C THR A 141 -7.34 18.72 -5.00
N THR A 142 -7.13 19.32 -3.83
CA THR A 142 -8.20 19.51 -2.82
C THR A 142 -8.45 20.99 -2.62
N LEU A 143 -9.71 21.42 -2.81
CA LEU A 143 -10.19 22.76 -2.51
C LEU A 143 -11.20 22.72 -1.35
N ARG A 144 -11.09 23.67 -0.41
CA ARG A 144 -11.98 23.80 0.75
C ARG A 144 -12.55 25.22 0.79
N PHE A 145 -13.87 25.33 0.92
CA PHE A 145 -14.62 26.59 0.99
C PHE A 145 -15.21 26.79 2.38
#